data_AF-A0A8S3Z6Q8-F1
#
_entry.id   AF-A0A8S3Z6Q8-F1
#
_cell.length_a   1.000
_cell.length_b   1.000
_cell.length_c   1.000
_cell.angle_alpha   90.00
_cell.angle_beta   90.00
_cell.angle_gamma   90.00
#
_symmetry.space_group_name_H-M   'P 1'
#
loop_
_entity.id
_entity.type
_entity.pdbx_description
1 polymer ?
#
loop_
_entity_poly.entity_id
_entity_poly.type
_entity_poly.pdbx_seq_one_letter_code
_entity_poly.pdbx_strand_id
1 'polypeptide(L)'
;MNRPQATLSRDEVPLLFHEPHVKTGFRPLHQPWSSYCLSIFQLHNEMMNTWTHLIALFMVLVWTTVLWGEFQLITDPYMWPMAVGIVTMIILYISSTCAHCFQNRSELVHYTCFMIDYAGIGLYGFGSNMVHWWYCLHEDLLGSLSHQIAIPVGAVLGVLVCICCTISKTKYTRPYPFSRRIWQMSSVLSIYTWLQFPVLYKIWLYVHDNKWESSFQHHLQQMLWFTLGGFFFGSDIPQRFFPGWFDIIGHSHQIFHICILMTTYEQLNALYLDMTDGIANIRRMEAPTFLNTWGILACVILANAVIVWLFHVSVRNKLDTQCVNGVQKQAGKEECHGCALNNGEWRNLHRTCDVPDFQSEICPKVIVSGDGNSIRHRNGAVVEESNGIHI
;
A
#
# COMPACT_ATOMS: atom_id res chain seq x y z
N MET A 1 -18.57 13.01 -23.10
CA MET A 1 -18.10 12.05 -22.08
C MET A 1 -17.56 10.84 -22.81
N ASN A 2 -16.28 10.51 -22.64
CA ASN A 2 -15.72 9.29 -23.21
C ASN A 2 -16.41 8.08 -22.55
N ARG A 3 -16.86 7.10 -23.35
CA ARG A 3 -17.44 5.87 -22.83
C ARG A 3 -16.42 5.16 -21.91
N PRO A 4 -16.86 4.49 -20.83
CA PRO A 4 -15.98 3.65 -20.05
C PRO A 4 -15.36 2.59 -20.97
N GLN A 5 -14.03 2.44 -20.93
CA GLN A 5 -13.36 1.40 -21.70
C GLN A 5 -13.75 0.03 -21.17
N ALA A 6 -13.86 -0.94 -22.08
CA ALA A 6 -14.12 -2.32 -21.69
C ALA A 6 -12.99 -2.87 -20.81
N THR A 7 -13.36 -3.72 -19.85
CA THR A 7 -12.38 -4.47 -19.06
C THR A 7 -11.73 -5.56 -19.89
N LEU A 8 -10.51 -5.93 -19.51
CA LEU A 8 -9.66 -6.92 -20.16
C LEU A 8 -9.72 -8.28 -19.46
N SER A 9 -9.41 -9.33 -20.20
CA SER A 9 -9.08 -10.65 -19.69
C SER A 9 -7.65 -10.68 -19.12
N ARG A 10 -7.36 -11.74 -18.37
CA ARG A 10 -6.04 -11.97 -17.77
C ARG A 10 -4.92 -12.01 -18.81
N ASP A 11 -5.15 -12.59 -19.98
CA ASP A 11 -4.12 -12.79 -21.00
C ASP A 11 -3.74 -11.49 -21.72
N GLU A 12 -4.56 -10.44 -21.56
CA GLU A 12 -4.36 -9.12 -22.16
C GLU A 12 -3.60 -8.14 -21.25
N VAL A 13 -3.30 -8.53 -20.01
CA VAL A 13 -2.55 -7.69 -19.06
C VAL A 13 -1.21 -8.34 -18.66
N PRO A 14 -0.17 -7.55 -18.36
CA PRO A 14 1.12 -8.09 -17.93
C PRO A 14 1.00 -8.96 -16.67
N LEU A 15 1.86 -9.98 -16.56
CA LEU A 15 1.88 -10.94 -15.45
C LEU A 15 1.88 -10.29 -14.06
N LEU A 16 2.47 -9.10 -13.92
CA LEU A 16 2.49 -8.34 -12.66
C LEU A 16 1.09 -8.12 -12.07
N PHE A 17 0.10 -7.85 -12.93
CA PHE A 17 -1.27 -7.49 -12.57
C PHE A 17 -2.18 -8.70 -12.35
N HIS A 18 -1.71 -9.92 -12.65
CA HIS A 18 -2.54 -11.12 -12.65
C HIS A 18 -2.96 -11.57 -11.25
N GLU A 19 -4.18 -11.30 -10.81
CA GLU A 19 -4.59 -11.83 -9.49
C GLU A 19 -4.83 -13.36 -9.49
N PRO A 20 -4.51 -14.07 -8.37
CA PRO A 20 -4.71 -15.51 -8.28
C PRO A 20 -6.17 -15.89 -8.50
N HIS A 21 -6.41 -16.86 -9.37
CA HIS A 21 -7.76 -17.39 -9.72
C HIS A 21 -8.73 -16.38 -10.36
N VAL A 22 -8.32 -15.12 -10.56
CA VAL A 22 -9.07 -14.11 -11.32
C VAL A 22 -8.77 -14.26 -12.81
N LYS A 23 -9.82 -14.27 -13.65
CA LYS A 23 -9.69 -14.47 -15.11
C LYS A 23 -10.03 -13.24 -15.95
N THR A 24 -10.89 -12.36 -15.46
CA THR A 24 -11.44 -11.22 -16.20
C THR A 24 -11.62 -10.00 -15.30
N GLY A 25 -12.03 -8.87 -15.88
CA GLY A 25 -12.34 -7.66 -15.13
C GLY A 25 -11.12 -6.77 -14.86
N PHE A 26 -9.99 -6.99 -15.54
CA PHE A 26 -8.80 -6.13 -15.41
C PHE A 26 -9.02 -4.81 -16.15
N ARG A 27 -8.44 -3.71 -15.65
CA ARG A 27 -8.51 -2.41 -16.33
C ARG A 27 -7.35 -2.25 -17.33
N PRO A 28 -7.59 -1.60 -18.49
CA PRO A 28 -6.52 -1.23 -19.42
C PRO A 28 -5.45 -0.37 -18.76
N LEU A 29 -4.19 -0.57 -19.16
CA LEU A 29 -3.06 0.21 -18.68
C LEU A 29 -2.93 1.54 -19.43
N HIS A 30 -2.11 2.45 -18.90
CA HIS A 30 -1.68 3.71 -19.54
C HIS A 30 -2.80 4.69 -19.92
N GLN A 31 -4.00 4.51 -19.37
CA GLN A 31 -5.10 5.45 -19.56
C GLN A 31 -4.86 6.79 -18.84
N PRO A 32 -5.56 7.88 -19.20
CA PRO A 32 -5.55 9.11 -18.42
C PRO A 32 -5.99 8.87 -16.97
N TRP A 33 -5.42 9.61 -16.01
CA TRP A 33 -5.73 9.49 -14.57
C TRP A 33 -7.23 9.59 -14.27
N SER A 34 -7.95 10.48 -14.98
CA SER A 34 -9.40 10.64 -14.86
C SER A 34 -10.16 9.35 -15.14
N SER A 35 -9.66 8.49 -16.03
CA SER A 35 -10.28 7.19 -16.34
C SER A 35 -10.29 6.27 -15.12
N TYR A 36 -9.22 6.25 -14.33
CA TYR A 36 -9.15 5.45 -13.11
C TYR A 36 -10.04 6.03 -12.01
N CYS A 37 -10.05 7.35 -11.83
CA CYS A 37 -10.96 8.01 -10.90
C CYS A 37 -12.44 7.72 -11.23
N LEU A 38 -12.80 7.74 -12.52
CA LEU A 38 -14.17 7.43 -12.95
C LEU A 38 -14.46 5.92 -12.90
N SER A 39 -13.43 5.06 -13.02
CA SER A 39 -13.57 3.60 -12.99
C SER A 39 -14.11 3.08 -11.65
N ILE A 40 -14.09 3.87 -10.57
CA ILE A 40 -14.72 3.48 -9.31
C ILE A 40 -16.22 3.17 -9.49
N PHE A 41 -16.88 3.75 -10.50
CA PHE A 41 -18.29 3.47 -10.84
C PHE A 41 -18.45 2.40 -11.93
N GLN A 42 -17.38 1.73 -12.33
CA GLN A 42 -17.38 0.68 -13.34
C GLN A 42 -17.17 -0.70 -12.70
N LEU A 43 -17.86 -1.72 -13.23
CA LEU A 43 -17.63 -3.10 -12.82
C LEU A 43 -16.25 -3.58 -13.30
N HIS A 44 -15.33 -3.79 -12.36
CA HIS A 44 -14.00 -4.35 -12.58
C HIS A 44 -13.50 -5.03 -11.30
N ASN A 45 -12.42 -5.82 -11.40
CA ASN A 45 -11.92 -6.65 -10.29
C ASN A 45 -11.51 -5.83 -9.04
N GLU A 46 -10.96 -4.63 -9.23
CA GLU A 46 -10.56 -3.74 -8.12
C GLU A 46 -11.68 -2.86 -7.53
N MET A 47 -12.88 -2.85 -8.12
CA MET A 47 -13.93 -1.87 -7.77
C MET A 47 -14.32 -1.99 -6.30
N MET A 48 -14.67 -3.20 -5.84
CA MET A 48 -15.07 -3.39 -4.45
C MET A 48 -13.89 -3.17 -3.50
N ASN A 49 -12.65 -3.45 -3.90
CA ASN A 49 -11.48 -3.14 -3.06
C ASN A 49 -11.38 -1.63 -2.78
N THR A 50 -11.65 -0.80 -3.79
CA THR A 50 -11.71 0.65 -3.63
C THR A 50 -12.91 1.09 -2.78
N TRP A 51 -14.11 0.56 -3.04
CA TRP A 51 -15.32 0.96 -2.32
C TRP A 51 -15.31 0.58 -0.83
N THR A 52 -14.81 -0.61 -0.48
CA THR A 52 -14.75 -1.03 0.92
C THR A 52 -13.88 -0.09 1.75
N HIS A 53 -12.76 0.38 1.20
CA HIS A 53 -11.91 1.36 1.87
C HIS A 53 -12.48 2.78 1.89
N LEU A 54 -13.19 3.20 0.84
CA LEU A 54 -13.92 4.47 0.84
C LEU A 54 -15.02 4.51 1.90
N ILE A 55 -15.77 3.42 2.04
CA ILE A 55 -16.80 3.28 3.08
C ILE A 55 -16.15 3.33 4.46
N ALA A 56 -15.02 2.63 4.65
CA ALA A 56 -14.30 2.65 5.90
C ALA A 56 -13.74 4.05 6.24
N LEU A 57 -13.22 4.78 5.25
CA LEU A 57 -12.80 6.18 5.40
C LEU A 57 -13.97 7.04 5.86
N PHE A 58 -15.14 6.93 5.22
CA PHE A 58 -16.33 7.68 5.61
C PHE A 58 -16.77 7.33 7.04
N MET A 59 -16.73 6.04 7.41
CA MET A 59 -17.02 5.58 8.77
C MET A 59 -16.08 6.23 9.80
N VAL A 60 -14.77 6.27 9.54
CA VAL A 60 -13.79 6.94 10.42
C VAL A 60 -14.05 8.44 10.50
N LEU A 61 -14.41 9.10 9.39
CA LEU A 61 -14.75 10.52 9.39
C LEU A 61 -16.00 10.82 10.23
N VAL A 62 -17.04 9.98 10.16
CA VAL A 62 -18.22 10.08 11.04
C VAL A 62 -17.84 9.89 12.50
N TRP A 63 -17.03 8.88 12.81
CA TRP A 63 -16.52 8.71 14.18
C TRP A 63 -15.67 9.89 14.65
N THR A 64 -14.92 10.51 13.75
CA THR A 64 -14.13 11.71 14.07
C THR A 64 -15.06 12.85 14.49
N THR A 65 -16.22 13.03 13.84
CA THR A 65 -17.17 14.07 14.26
C THR A 65 -17.83 13.75 15.60
N VAL A 66 -18.13 12.47 15.87
CA VAL A 66 -18.67 12.03 17.18
C VAL A 66 -17.64 12.32 18.29
N LEU A 67 -16.41 11.85 18.11
CA LEU A 67 -15.35 12.04 19.11
C LEU A 67 -14.96 13.50 19.31
N TRP A 68 -15.03 14.32 18.25
CA TRP A 68 -14.82 15.77 18.35
C TRP A 68 -15.92 16.47 19.17
N GLY A 69 -17.16 15.99 19.10
CA GLY A 69 -18.27 16.54 19.87
C GLY A 69 -18.17 16.24 21.36
N GLU A 70 -17.65 15.07 21.72
CA GLU A 70 -17.55 14.59 23.10
C GLU A 70 -16.20 14.94 23.77
N PHE A 71 -15.10 14.95 23.00
CA PHE A 71 -13.74 15.09 23.51
C PHE A 71 -12.98 16.24 22.84
N GLN A 72 -12.12 16.89 23.62
CA GLN A 72 -11.26 17.97 23.17
C GLN A 72 -9.99 17.43 22.48
N LEU A 73 -10.17 16.77 21.31
CA LEU A 73 -9.13 15.99 20.61
C LEU A 73 -7.82 16.72 20.34
N ILE A 74 -7.85 18.04 20.18
CA ILE A 74 -6.68 18.86 19.82
C ILE A 74 -6.13 19.63 21.02
N THR A 75 -7.00 20.16 21.87
CA THR A 75 -6.59 21.06 22.96
C THR A 75 -6.28 20.31 24.26
N ASP A 76 -6.80 19.10 24.46
CA ASP A 76 -6.50 18.26 25.62
C ASP A 76 -5.41 17.22 25.27
N PRO A 77 -4.22 17.28 25.88
CA PRO A 77 -3.14 16.32 25.64
C PRO A 77 -3.53 14.86 25.88
N TYR A 78 -4.45 14.58 26.82
CA TYR A 78 -4.93 13.22 27.07
C TYR A 78 -5.69 12.61 25.89
N MET A 79 -6.13 13.44 24.94
CA MET A 79 -6.85 13.03 23.73
C MET A 79 -5.96 12.94 22.49
N TRP A 80 -4.71 13.40 22.56
CA TRP A 80 -3.76 13.31 21.45
C TRP A 80 -3.48 11.88 20.97
N PRO A 81 -3.35 10.86 21.84
CA PRO A 81 -3.25 9.47 21.40
C PRO A 81 -4.40 9.07 20.47
N MET A 82 -5.64 9.44 20.81
CA MET A 82 -6.82 9.19 19.98
C MET A 82 -6.77 9.97 18.67
N ALA A 83 -6.42 11.25 18.72
CA ALA A 83 -6.32 12.09 17.52
C ALA A 83 -5.29 11.54 16.52
N VAL A 84 -4.14 11.09 16.99
CA VAL A 84 -3.15 10.41 16.14
C VAL A 84 -3.69 9.08 15.62
N GLY A 85 -4.37 8.28 16.46
CA GLY A 85 -5.01 7.03 16.04
C GLY A 85 -6.00 7.25 14.87
N ILE A 86 -6.82 8.30 14.94
CA ILE A 86 -7.71 8.71 13.86
C ILE A 86 -6.94 9.09 12.60
N VAL A 87 -5.88 9.90 12.73
CA VAL A 87 -5.05 10.32 11.59
C VAL A 87 -4.43 9.12 10.88
N THR A 88 -3.93 8.12 11.62
CA THR A 88 -3.33 6.94 10.98
C THR A 88 -4.37 6.02 10.34
N MET A 89 -5.58 5.90 10.91
CA MET A 89 -6.72 5.23 10.27
C MET A 89 -7.08 5.91 8.94
N ILE A 90 -7.18 7.25 8.92
CA ILE A 90 -7.45 8.03 7.70
C ILE A 90 -6.36 7.79 6.65
N ILE A 91 -5.08 7.83 7.05
CA ILE A 91 -3.96 7.58 6.14
C ILE A 91 -4.07 6.20 5.51
N LEU A 92 -4.33 5.14 6.29
CA LEU A 92 -4.52 3.77 5.78
C LEU A 92 -5.62 3.72 4.71
N TYR A 93 -6.80 4.24 5.02
CA TYR A 93 -7.93 4.12 4.12
C TYR A 93 -7.76 4.94 2.83
N ILE A 94 -7.15 6.12 2.92
CA ILE A 94 -6.78 6.90 1.73
C ILE A 94 -5.72 6.17 0.91
N SER A 95 -4.65 5.66 1.53
CA SER A 95 -3.57 4.98 0.82
C SER A 95 -4.07 3.73 0.10
N SER A 96 -4.91 2.93 0.74
CA SER A 96 -5.44 1.69 0.15
C SER A 96 -6.46 1.97 -0.95
N THR A 97 -7.35 2.95 -0.75
CA THR A 97 -8.26 3.46 -1.79
C THR A 97 -7.49 3.89 -3.03
N CYS A 98 -6.46 4.73 -2.86
CA CYS A 98 -5.61 5.20 -3.95
C CYS A 98 -4.87 4.05 -4.62
N ALA A 99 -4.37 3.08 -3.86
CA ALA A 99 -3.64 1.96 -4.42
C ALA A 99 -4.53 1.13 -5.35
N HIS A 100 -5.70 0.71 -4.87
CA HIS A 100 -6.64 -0.06 -5.68
C HIS A 100 -7.23 0.76 -6.83
N CYS A 101 -7.39 2.08 -6.67
CA CYS A 101 -7.84 2.97 -7.75
C CYS A 101 -6.79 3.09 -8.87
N PHE A 102 -5.52 3.30 -8.55
CA PHE A 102 -4.51 3.71 -9.53
C PHE A 102 -3.53 2.61 -9.96
N GLN A 103 -3.53 1.44 -9.33
CA GLN A 103 -2.50 0.43 -9.56
C GLN A 103 -2.35 0.01 -11.04
N ASN A 104 -3.45 -0.08 -11.80
CA ASN A 104 -3.43 -0.43 -13.22
C ASN A 104 -2.81 0.65 -14.14
N ARG A 105 -2.35 1.80 -13.64
CA ARG A 105 -1.84 2.88 -14.51
C ARG A 105 -0.55 2.53 -15.25
N SER A 106 0.39 1.93 -14.56
CA SER A 106 1.67 1.44 -15.07
C SER A 106 2.32 0.56 -14.00
N GLU A 107 3.35 -0.21 -14.38
CA GLU A 107 4.08 -1.09 -13.46
C GLU A 107 4.71 -0.29 -12.31
N LEU A 108 5.29 0.88 -12.60
CA LEU A 108 5.90 1.73 -11.57
C LEU A 108 4.85 2.27 -10.60
N VAL A 109 3.68 2.71 -11.11
CA VAL A 109 2.58 3.17 -10.26
C VAL A 109 2.05 2.04 -9.41
N HIS A 110 1.86 0.83 -9.98
CA HIS A 110 1.46 -0.37 -9.24
C HIS A 110 2.35 -0.62 -8.02
N TYR A 111 3.67 -0.69 -8.22
CA TYR A 111 4.60 -0.87 -7.10
C TYR A 111 4.50 0.28 -6.09
N THR A 112 4.52 1.53 -6.56
CA THR A 112 4.53 2.71 -5.70
C THR A 112 3.28 2.82 -4.84
N CYS A 113 2.11 2.66 -5.45
CA CYS A 113 0.81 2.64 -4.79
C CYS A 113 0.75 1.61 -3.67
N PHE A 114 1.14 0.37 -3.94
CA PHE A 114 1.11 -0.68 -2.90
C PHE A 114 2.17 -0.46 -1.82
N MET A 115 3.33 0.14 -2.12
CA MET A 115 4.30 0.51 -1.06
C MET A 115 3.74 1.59 -0.12
N ILE A 116 3.02 2.58 -0.67
CA ILE A 116 2.32 3.59 0.14
C ILE A 116 1.20 2.95 0.97
N ASP A 117 0.44 2.02 0.40
CA ASP A 117 -0.58 1.24 1.12
C ASP A 117 0.03 0.46 2.30
N TYR A 118 1.16 -0.22 2.08
CA TYR A 118 1.86 -0.92 3.16
C TYR A 118 2.37 0.00 4.27
N ALA A 119 2.82 1.21 3.92
CA ALA A 119 3.14 2.24 4.92
C ALA A 119 1.89 2.65 5.71
N GLY A 120 0.73 2.76 5.05
CA GLY A 120 -0.57 2.98 5.69
C GLY A 120 -0.92 1.88 6.71
N ILE A 121 -0.74 0.60 6.36
CA ILE A 121 -0.96 -0.53 7.28
C ILE A 121 -0.05 -0.41 8.52
N GLY A 122 1.24 -0.09 8.32
CA GLY A 122 2.18 0.11 9.42
C GLY A 122 1.81 1.29 10.33
N LEU A 123 1.37 2.41 9.74
CA LEU A 123 0.90 3.59 10.47
C LEU A 123 -0.38 3.30 11.26
N TYR A 124 -1.35 2.58 10.67
CA TYR A 124 -2.56 2.17 11.38
C TYR A 124 -2.25 1.26 12.57
N GLY A 125 -1.34 0.28 12.39
CA GLY A 125 -0.85 -0.54 13.49
C GLY A 125 -0.17 0.28 14.59
N PHE A 126 0.63 1.29 14.22
CA PHE A 126 1.26 2.21 15.17
C PHE A 126 0.23 3.06 15.94
N GLY A 127 -0.76 3.63 15.25
CA GLY A 127 -1.82 4.39 15.92
C GLY A 127 -2.67 3.53 16.85
N SER A 128 -2.98 2.30 16.42
CA SER A 128 -3.70 1.30 17.23
C SER A 128 -2.90 0.88 18.48
N ASN A 129 -1.58 0.71 18.33
CA ASN A 129 -0.69 0.54 19.47
C ASN A 129 -0.81 1.71 20.46
N MET A 130 -0.75 2.93 19.96
CA MET A 130 -0.82 4.09 20.84
C MET A 130 -2.16 4.18 21.59
N VAL A 131 -3.29 4.03 20.92
CA VAL A 131 -4.60 4.13 21.59
C VAL A 131 -4.82 3.00 22.61
N HIS A 132 -4.40 1.77 22.33
CA HIS A 132 -4.54 0.67 23.30
C HIS A 132 -3.64 0.84 24.52
N TRP A 133 -2.39 1.26 24.33
CA TRP A 133 -1.46 1.47 25.45
C TRP A 133 -1.81 2.69 26.31
N TRP A 134 -2.62 3.63 25.82
CA TRP A 134 -3.10 4.76 26.63
C TRP A 134 -4.47 4.55 27.25
N TYR A 135 -5.42 3.96 26.53
CA TYR A 135 -6.81 3.88 26.98
C TYR A 135 -7.18 2.51 27.56
N CYS A 136 -6.44 1.47 27.22
CA CYS A 136 -6.71 0.10 27.67
C CYS A 136 -5.66 -0.42 28.68
N LEU A 137 -4.77 0.44 29.19
CA LEU A 137 -3.72 0.04 30.12
C LEU A 137 -4.28 -0.14 31.54
N HIS A 138 -4.06 -1.32 32.13
CA HIS A 138 -4.40 -1.56 33.53
C HIS A 138 -3.35 -0.95 34.48
N GLU A 139 -3.77 -0.57 35.69
CA GLU A 139 -2.92 0.09 36.69
C GLU A 139 -1.69 -0.75 37.08
N ASP A 140 -1.81 -2.08 37.13
CA ASP A 140 -0.70 -3.00 37.45
C ASP A 140 0.46 -2.94 36.44
N LEU A 141 0.18 -2.50 35.21
CA LEU A 141 1.18 -2.37 34.16
C LEU A 141 1.80 -0.97 34.12
N LEU A 142 1.27 -0.01 34.89
CA LEU A 142 1.84 1.34 34.95
C LEU A 142 3.27 1.28 35.48
N GLY A 143 4.14 2.05 34.84
CA GLY A 143 5.58 2.06 35.14
C GLY A 143 6.36 0.78 34.79
N SER A 144 5.70 -0.30 34.35
CA SER A 144 6.38 -1.52 33.92
C SER A 144 7.28 -1.29 32.69
N LEU A 145 8.23 -2.21 32.45
CA LEU A 145 9.11 -2.13 31.27
C LEU A 145 8.31 -2.11 29.96
N SER A 146 7.26 -2.92 29.86
CA SER A 146 6.43 -3.00 28.65
C SER A 146 5.71 -1.68 28.39
N HIS A 147 5.21 -1.01 29.43
CA HIS A 147 4.63 0.33 29.33
C HIS A 147 5.66 1.37 28.87
N GLN A 148 6.87 1.38 29.44
CA GLN A 148 7.92 2.35 29.09
C GLN A 148 8.38 2.23 27.62
N ILE A 149 8.39 1.00 27.07
CA ILE A 149 8.83 0.75 25.69
C ILE A 149 7.67 0.61 24.69
N ALA A 150 6.41 0.72 25.15
CA ALA A 150 5.19 0.55 24.36
C ALA A 150 5.23 1.27 23.01
N ILE A 151 5.61 2.56 23.05
CA ILE A 151 5.52 3.48 21.93
C ILE A 151 6.73 3.38 21.00
N PRO A 152 7.99 3.36 21.49
CA PRO A 152 9.14 3.07 20.64
C PRO A 152 9.04 1.71 19.92
N VAL A 153 8.61 0.65 20.61
CA VAL A 153 8.47 -0.68 20.01
C VAL A 153 7.37 -0.66 18.94
N GLY A 154 6.22 -0.05 19.23
CA GLY A 154 5.14 0.12 18.24
C GLY A 154 5.60 0.89 17.00
N ALA A 155 6.41 1.94 17.16
CA ALA A 155 6.95 2.72 16.05
C ALA A 155 7.89 1.89 15.17
N VAL A 156 8.82 1.15 15.79
CA VAL A 156 9.74 0.25 15.07
C VAL A 156 8.97 -0.83 14.33
N LEU A 157 8.01 -1.50 14.98
CA LEU A 157 7.20 -2.53 14.36
C LEU A 157 6.35 -1.96 13.21
N GLY A 158 5.84 -0.72 13.33
CA GLY A 158 5.08 -0.05 12.27
C GLY A 158 5.92 0.21 11.02
N VAL A 159 7.17 0.66 11.20
CA VAL A 159 8.14 0.82 10.11
C VAL A 159 8.52 -0.55 9.51
N LEU A 160 8.69 -1.58 10.34
CA LEU A 160 9.01 -2.93 9.88
C LEU A 160 7.91 -3.53 8.99
N VAL A 161 6.63 -3.23 9.25
CA VAL A 161 5.53 -3.63 8.35
C VAL A 161 5.76 -3.07 6.94
N CYS A 162 6.06 -1.78 6.82
CA CYS A 162 6.34 -1.15 5.53
C CYS A 162 7.52 -1.81 4.81
N ILE A 163 8.64 -2.02 5.52
CA ILE A 163 9.84 -2.67 4.99
C ILE A 163 9.53 -4.08 4.50
N CYS A 164 8.96 -4.92 5.34
CA CYS A 164 8.71 -6.33 5.05
C CYS A 164 7.74 -6.51 3.88
N CYS A 165 6.64 -5.74 3.86
CA CYS A 165 5.66 -5.79 2.77
C CYS A 165 6.24 -5.24 1.46
N THR A 166 7.06 -4.19 1.53
CA THR A 166 7.74 -3.63 0.35
C THR A 166 8.77 -4.60 -0.23
N ILE A 167 9.60 -5.24 0.60
CA ILE A 167 10.51 -6.31 0.18
C ILE A 167 9.72 -7.46 -0.45
N SER A 168 8.63 -7.87 0.19
CA SER A 168 7.74 -8.93 -0.31
C SER A 168 7.19 -8.64 -1.71
N LYS A 169 6.83 -7.39 -2.00
CA LYS A 169 6.31 -6.98 -3.31
C LYS A 169 7.41 -6.84 -4.37
N THR A 170 8.57 -6.30 -4.02
CA THR A 170 9.63 -5.91 -4.98
C THR A 170 10.61 -7.05 -5.31
N LYS A 171 10.86 -7.95 -4.35
CA LYS A 171 11.83 -9.05 -4.49
C LYS A 171 11.26 -10.26 -5.24
N TYR A 172 10.00 -10.60 -4.99
CA TYR A 172 9.39 -11.82 -5.49
C TYR A 172 8.57 -11.56 -6.76
N THR A 173 8.55 -12.54 -7.67
CA THR A 173 7.77 -12.52 -8.91
C THR A 173 6.77 -13.68 -8.94
N ARG A 174 5.81 -13.66 -9.88
CA ARG A 174 4.83 -14.74 -10.03
C ARG A 174 5.47 -15.97 -10.72
N PRO A 175 5.07 -17.20 -10.37
CA PRO A 175 4.15 -17.56 -9.27
C PRO A 175 4.79 -17.28 -7.91
N TYR A 176 4.05 -16.63 -7.02
CA TYR A 176 4.62 -16.12 -5.77
C TYR A 176 4.91 -17.27 -4.79
N PRO A 177 6.12 -17.32 -4.21
CA PRO A 177 6.45 -18.32 -3.20
C PRO A 177 5.74 -18.02 -1.88
N PHE A 178 5.53 -19.06 -1.06
CA PHE A 178 4.94 -18.92 0.29
C PHE A 178 5.72 -17.94 1.18
N SER A 179 7.04 -17.84 1.00
CA SER A 179 7.88 -16.86 1.70
C SER A 179 7.39 -15.42 1.56
N ARG A 180 6.77 -15.07 0.42
CA ARG A 180 6.18 -13.75 0.20
C ARG A 180 5.11 -13.42 1.26
N ARG A 181 4.24 -14.40 1.54
CA ARG A 181 3.17 -14.29 2.55
C ARG A 181 3.73 -14.22 3.95
N ILE A 182 4.78 -14.98 4.25
CA ILE A 182 5.46 -14.94 5.55
C ILE A 182 5.91 -13.50 5.87
N TRP A 183 6.61 -12.82 4.96
CA TRP A 183 7.06 -11.43 5.20
C TRP A 183 5.90 -10.47 5.54
N GLN A 184 4.79 -10.58 4.81
CA GLN A 184 3.64 -9.68 5.02
C GLN A 184 2.91 -10.02 6.32
N MET A 185 2.55 -11.29 6.50
CA MET A 185 1.73 -11.73 7.63
C MET A 185 2.50 -11.68 8.95
N SER A 186 3.78 -12.06 8.98
CA SER A 186 4.54 -12.07 10.23
C SER A 186 4.79 -10.66 10.76
N SER A 187 5.10 -9.69 9.89
CA SER A 187 5.31 -8.30 10.31
C SER A 187 4.04 -7.65 10.86
N VAL A 188 2.90 -7.88 10.20
CA VAL A 188 1.58 -7.40 10.67
C VAL A 188 1.16 -8.11 11.96
N LEU A 189 1.38 -9.42 12.08
CA LEU A 189 1.08 -10.17 13.29
C LEU A 189 1.94 -9.72 14.48
N SER A 190 3.20 -9.38 14.25
CA SER A 190 4.10 -8.88 15.30
C SER A 190 3.60 -7.57 15.93
N ILE A 191 3.27 -6.57 15.10
CA ILE A 191 2.71 -5.32 15.64
C ILE A 191 1.34 -5.55 16.30
N TYR A 192 0.51 -6.42 15.71
CA TYR A 192 -0.80 -6.75 16.26
C TYR A 192 -0.70 -7.43 17.63
N THR A 193 0.22 -8.38 17.79
CA THR A 193 0.44 -9.06 19.08
C THR A 193 0.89 -8.06 20.15
N TRP A 194 1.76 -7.13 19.77
CA TRP A 194 2.26 -6.09 20.68
C TRP A 194 1.15 -5.11 21.13
N LEU A 195 0.35 -4.59 20.19
CA LEU A 195 -0.71 -3.64 20.51
C LEU A 195 -1.87 -4.25 21.29
N GLN A 196 -2.05 -5.58 21.24
CA GLN A 196 -3.11 -6.26 21.99
C GLN A 196 -2.73 -6.56 23.44
N PHE A 197 -1.47 -6.37 23.84
CA PHE A 197 -1.01 -6.74 25.17
C PHE A 197 -1.84 -6.13 26.33
N PRO A 198 -2.16 -4.82 26.34
CA PRO A 198 -2.97 -4.23 27.41
C PRO A 198 -4.39 -4.81 27.48
N VAL A 199 -5.02 -5.01 26.31
CA VAL A 199 -6.38 -5.56 26.18
C VAL A 199 -6.41 -7.01 26.65
N LEU A 200 -5.45 -7.84 26.22
CA LEU A 200 -5.33 -9.23 26.65
C LEU A 200 -5.10 -9.36 28.16
N TYR A 201 -4.34 -8.43 28.75
CA TYR A 201 -4.13 -8.40 30.20
C TYR A 201 -5.42 -8.11 30.97
N LYS A 202 -6.22 -7.12 30.51
CA LYS A 202 -7.54 -6.84 31.10
C LYS A 202 -8.51 -8.03 30.96
N ILE A 203 -8.52 -8.70 29.81
CA ILE A 203 -9.33 -9.91 29.59
C ILE A 203 -8.87 -11.05 30.52
N TRP A 204 -7.57 -11.22 30.72
CA TRP A 204 -7.03 -12.21 31.65
C TRP A 204 -7.49 -11.92 33.10
N LEU A 205 -7.41 -10.67 33.54
CA LEU A 205 -7.93 -10.25 34.84
C LEU A 205 -9.44 -10.49 34.96
N TYR A 206 -10.22 -10.22 33.91
CA TYR A 206 -11.65 -10.54 33.92
C TYR A 206 -11.93 -12.03 34.15
N VAL A 207 -11.22 -12.92 33.46
CA VAL A 207 -11.40 -14.37 33.59
C VAL A 207 -11.09 -14.85 35.02
N HIS A 208 -10.17 -14.19 35.72
CA HIS A 208 -9.79 -14.54 37.10
C HIS A 208 -10.63 -13.83 38.17
N ASP A 209 -10.96 -12.56 37.99
CA ASP A 209 -11.57 -11.69 38.99
C ASP A 209 -13.05 -11.37 38.73
N ASN A 210 -13.62 -11.83 37.61
CA ASN A 210 -15.00 -11.59 37.16
C ASN A 210 -15.41 -10.11 37.05
N LYS A 211 -14.46 -9.21 36.74
CA LYS A 211 -14.73 -7.78 36.53
C LYS A 211 -14.99 -7.48 35.05
N TRP A 212 -16.26 -7.46 34.65
CA TRP A 212 -16.65 -7.16 33.26
C TRP A 212 -16.57 -5.66 32.98
N GLU A 213 -16.08 -5.29 31.80
CA GLU A 213 -16.10 -3.92 31.29
C GLU A 213 -16.95 -3.82 30.01
N SER A 214 -17.58 -2.66 29.83
CA SER A 214 -18.46 -2.36 28.69
C SER A 214 -17.76 -2.55 27.33
N SER A 215 -16.46 -2.25 27.25
CA SER A 215 -15.66 -2.30 26.02
C SER A 215 -15.26 -3.73 25.59
N PHE A 216 -15.36 -4.74 26.47
CA PHE A 216 -14.82 -6.08 26.21
C PHE A 216 -15.45 -6.77 25.01
N GLN A 217 -16.75 -6.64 24.81
CA GLN A 217 -17.42 -7.26 23.67
C GLN A 217 -16.84 -6.72 22.35
N HIS A 218 -16.61 -5.41 22.27
CA HIS A 218 -16.04 -4.77 21.09
C HIS A 218 -14.58 -5.16 20.89
N HIS A 219 -13.76 -5.24 21.95
CA HIS A 219 -12.39 -5.76 21.87
C HIS A 219 -12.33 -7.21 21.36
N LEU A 220 -13.23 -8.09 21.83
CA LEU A 220 -13.34 -9.47 21.36
C LEU A 220 -13.75 -9.54 19.88
N GLN A 221 -14.70 -8.71 19.47
CA GLN A 221 -15.13 -8.64 18.07
C GLN A 221 -14.02 -8.08 17.16
N GLN A 222 -13.29 -7.06 17.61
CA GLN A 222 -12.09 -6.54 16.93
C GLN A 222 -11.06 -7.65 16.71
N MET A 223 -10.77 -8.47 17.73
CA MET A 223 -9.85 -9.61 17.60
C MET A 223 -10.34 -10.70 16.64
N LEU A 224 -11.64 -11.00 16.67
CA LEU A 224 -12.25 -11.94 15.75
C LEU A 224 -12.14 -11.45 14.30
N TRP A 225 -12.53 -10.20 14.04
CA TRP A 225 -12.50 -9.62 12.69
C TRP A 225 -11.07 -9.50 12.14
N PHE A 226 -10.10 -9.12 12.97
CA PHE A 226 -8.70 -9.09 12.54
C PHE A 226 -8.19 -10.49 12.16
N THR A 227 -8.52 -11.50 12.96
CA THR A 227 -8.15 -12.90 12.70
C THR A 227 -8.78 -13.41 11.41
N LEU A 228 -10.07 -13.15 11.20
CA LEU A 228 -10.77 -13.48 9.94
C LEU A 228 -10.15 -12.76 8.75
N GLY A 229 -9.76 -11.49 8.90
CA GLY A 229 -9.04 -10.73 7.89
C GLY A 229 -7.74 -11.42 7.48
N GLY A 230 -6.91 -11.82 8.44
CA GLY A 230 -5.68 -12.57 8.18
C GLY A 230 -5.92 -13.87 7.42
N PHE A 231 -6.99 -14.60 7.76
CA PHE A 231 -7.40 -15.82 7.04
C PHE A 231 -7.76 -15.54 5.57
N PHE A 232 -8.61 -14.54 5.29
CA PHE A 232 -9.02 -14.22 3.92
C PHE A 232 -7.90 -13.61 3.09
N PHE A 233 -7.00 -12.83 3.70
CA PHE A 233 -5.79 -12.34 3.04
C PHE A 233 -4.86 -13.48 2.59
N GLY A 234 -4.70 -14.51 3.42
CA GLY A 234 -3.74 -15.60 3.20
C GLY A 234 -4.24 -16.79 2.39
N SER A 235 -5.55 -16.96 2.23
CA SER A 235 -6.15 -18.24 1.76
C SER A 235 -6.56 -18.29 0.28
N ASP A 236 -6.79 -17.13 -0.34
CA ASP A 236 -7.43 -16.99 -1.66
C ASP A 236 -8.86 -17.59 -1.73
N ILE A 237 -9.55 -17.76 -0.59
CA ILE A 237 -10.91 -18.32 -0.53
C ILE A 237 -11.94 -17.19 -0.63
N PRO A 238 -13.00 -17.32 -1.46
CA PRO A 238 -13.47 -18.54 -2.13
C PRO A 238 -12.93 -18.79 -3.54
N GLN A 239 -12.27 -17.81 -4.18
CA GLN A 239 -11.88 -17.87 -5.60
C GLN A 239 -10.92 -19.03 -5.93
N ARG A 240 -10.18 -19.53 -4.94
CA ARG A 240 -9.36 -20.74 -5.05
C ARG A 240 -10.16 -21.99 -5.45
N PHE A 241 -11.39 -22.12 -4.96
CA PHE A 241 -12.25 -23.27 -5.26
C PHE A 241 -13.11 -23.05 -6.52
N PHE A 242 -13.40 -21.80 -6.87
CA PHE A 242 -14.22 -21.47 -8.04
C PHE A 242 -13.56 -20.37 -8.90
N PRO A 243 -12.49 -20.71 -9.66
CA PRO A 243 -11.77 -19.72 -10.46
C PRO A 243 -12.63 -19.09 -11.56
N GLY A 244 -12.70 -17.75 -11.59
CA GLY A 244 -13.56 -16.98 -12.51
C GLY A 244 -14.89 -16.52 -11.92
N TRP A 245 -15.39 -17.14 -10.85
CA TRP A 245 -16.72 -16.82 -10.30
C TRP A 245 -16.73 -15.53 -9.48
N PHE A 246 -15.59 -15.20 -8.87
CA PHE A 246 -15.42 -14.08 -7.95
C PHE A 246 -14.52 -12.99 -8.53
N ASP A 247 -14.42 -12.92 -9.87
CA ASP A 247 -13.54 -11.99 -10.58
C ASP A 247 -13.83 -10.52 -10.21
N ILE A 248 -15.11 -10.16 -10.04
CA ILE A 248 -15.55 -8.79 -9.76
C ILE A 248 -15.96 -8.60 -8.30
N ILE A 249 -16.72 -9.54 -7.71
CA ILE A 249 -17.29 -9.42 -6.36
C ILE A 249 -17.04 -10.72 -5.58
N GLY A 250 -16.70 -10.60 -4.30
CA GLY A 250 -16.67 -11.67 -3.32
C GLY A 250 -15.37 -12.47 -3.27
N HIS A 251 -14.29 -12.02 -3.92
CA HIS A 251 -12.99 -12.66 -3.74
C HIS A 251 -12.35 -12.27 -2.40
N SER A 252 -11.40 -13.10 -1.96
CA SER A 252 -10.83 -13.07 -0.61
C SER A 252 -10.27 -11.70 -0.20
N HIS A 253 -9.64 -10.96 -1.12
CA HIS A 253 -9.07 -9.64 -0.82
C HIS A 253 -10.15 -8.59 -0.49
N GLN A 254 -11.32 -8.67 -1.12
CA GLN A 254 -12.46 -7.80 -0.79
C GLN A 254 -13.03 -8.14 0.59
N ILE A 255 -13.15 -9.43 0.89
CA ILE A 255 -13.62 -9.90 2.20
C ILE A 255 -12.62 -9.49 3.30
N PHE A 256 -11.32 -9.60 3.03
CA PHE A 256 -10.26 -9.09 3.89
C PHE A 256 -10.47 -7.61 4.22
N HIS A 257 -10.71 -6.76 3.21
CA HIS A 257 -10.96 -5.33 3.44
C HIS A 257 -12.21 -5.07 4.28
N ILE A 258 -13.28 -5.85 4.11
CA ILE A 258 -14.47 -5.78 4.97
C ILE A 258 -14.10 -6.15 6.42
N CYS A 259 -13.32 -7.21 6.63
CA CYS A 259 -12.85 -7.59 7.96
C CYS A 259 -11.99 -6.50 8.61
N ILE A 260 -11.13 -5.82 7.85
CA ILE A 260 -10.34 -4.69 8.36
C ILE A 260 -11.21 -3.48 8.69
N LEU A 261 -12.22 -3.15 7.86
CA LEU A 261 -13.23 -2.15 8.19
C LEU A 261 -13.91 -2.47 9.52
N MET A 262 -14.41 -3.70 9.68
CA MET A 262 -15.07 -4.13 10.92
C MET A 262 -14.11 -4.10 12.12
N THR A 263 -12.84 -4.47 11.93
CA THR A 263 -11.81 -4.34 12.97
C THR A 263 -11.71 -2.90 13.47
N THR A 264 -11.65 -1.93 12.57
CA THR A 264 -11.56 -0.52 12.95
C THR A 264 -12.85 0.00 13.57
N TYR A 265 -14.01 -0.44 13.06
CA TYR A 265 -15.30 -0.09 13.64
C TYR A 265 -15.41 -0.57 15.10
N GLU A 266 -15.07 -1.83 15.38
CA GLU A 266 -15.11 -2.37 16.73
C GLU A 266 -14.05 -1.73 17.64
N GLN A 267 -12.86 -1.45 17.11
CA GLN A 267 -11.84 -0.70 17.84
C GLN A 267 -12.32 0.69 18.26
N LEU A 268 -13.00 1.42 17.38
CA LEU A 268 -13.54 2.75 17.68
C LEU A 268 -14.63 2.70 18.75
N ASN A 269 -15.54 1.72 18.68
CA ASN A 269 -16.55 1.51 19.73
C ASN A 269 -15.91 1.16 21.08
N ALA A 270 -14.95 0.23 21.09
CA ALA A 270 -14.24 -0.17 22.31
C ALA A 270 -13.52 1.01 22.96
N LEU A 271 -12.77 1.78 22.16
CA LEU A 271 -12.03 2.95 22.63
C LEU A 271 -12.96 4.06 23.12
N TYR A 272 -14.09 4.29 22.46
CA TYR A 272 -15.08 5.25 22.93
C TYR A 272 -15.57 4.91 24.34
N LEU A 273 -15.87 3.63 24.61
CA LEU A 273 -16.28 3.15 25.92
C LEU A 273 -15.14 3.23 26.94
N ASP A 274 -13.94 2.76 26.59
CA ASP A 274 -12.76 2.83 27.48
C ASP A 274 -12.42 4.28 27.86
N MET A 275 -12.56 5.21 26.92
CA MET A 275 -12.34 6.64 27.17
C MET A 275 -13.45 7.24 28.04
N THR A 276 -14.70 6.92 27.76
CA THR A 276 -15.86 7.48 28.49
C THR A 276 -15.91 6.97 29.93
N ASP A 277 -15.76 5.66 30.11
CA ASP A 277 -15.83 5.02 31.43
C ASP A 277 -14.53 5.21 32.22
N GLY A 278 -13.39 5.30 31.52
CA GLY A 278 -12.04 5.34 32.09
C GLY A 278 -11.41 6.74 32.23
N ILE A 279 -12.10 7.83 31.85
CA ILE A 279 -11.48 9.17 31.78
C ILE A 279 -10.82 9.62 33.09
N ALA A 280 -11.40 9.25 34.23
CA ALA A 280 -10.86 9.57 35.54
C ALA A 280 -9.52 8.89 35.79
N ASN A 281 -9.37 7.63 35.37
CA ASN A 281 -8.12 6.87 35.49
C ASN A 281 -7.07 7.40 34.51
N ILE A 282 -7.49 7.71 33.27
CA ILE A 282 -6.62 8.30 32.25
C ILE A 282 -5.98 9.59 32.75
N ARG A 283 -6.75 10.47 33.41
CA ARG A 283 -6.26 11.74 33.96
C ARG A 283 -5.38 11.60 35.19
N ARG A 284 -5.32 10.43 35.83
CA ARG A 284 -4.36 10.16 36.92
C ARG A 284 -2.96 9.83 36.39
N MET A 285 -2.86 9.43 35.13
CA MET A 285 -1.58 9.19 34.48
C MET A 285 -0.91 10.52 34.08
N GLU A 286 0.41 10.46 33.89
CA GLU A 286 1.15 11.58 33.31
C GLU A 286 0.58 11.94 31.93
N ALA A 287 0.39 13.23 31.69
CA ALA A 287 -0.18 13.71 30.45
C ALA A 287 0.73 13.32 29.25
N PRO A 288 0.16 12.90 28.11
CA PRO A 288 0.92 12.71 26.89
C PRO A 288 1.64 13.99 26.49
N THR A 289 2.86 13.84 25.97
CA THR A 289 3.65 14.96 25.47
C THR A 289 3.52 15.04 23.95
N PHE A 290 3.90 16.18 23.37
CA PHE A 290 3.87 16.30 21.92
C PHE A 290 4.84 15.29 21.27
N LEU A 291 6.00 15.07 21.88
CA LEU A 291 7.04 14.18 21.35
C LEU A 291 6.61 12.70 21.37
N ASN A 292 5.95 12.24 22.43
CA ASN A 292 5.51 10.84 22.55
C ASN A 292 4.21 10.53 21.79
N THR A 293 3.58 11.53 21.15
CA THR A 293 2.38 11.38 20.31
C THR A 293 2.67 11.84 18.86
N TRP A 294 2.49 13.12 18.58
CA TRP A 294 2.64 13.73 17.25
C TRP A 294 4.08 13.70 16.73
N GLY A 295 5.07 13.94 17.61
CA GLY A 295 6.48 13.93 17.25
C GLY A 295 6.93 12.56 16.73
N ILE A 296 6.64 11.49 17.48
CA ILE A 296 6.97 10.14 17.04
C ILE A 296 6.16 9.71 15.81
N LEU A 297 4.88 10.12 15.68
CA LEU A 297 4.12 9.90 14.45
C LEU A 297 4.84 10.51 13.24
N ALA A 298 5.29 11.76 13.35
CA ALA A 298 6.03 12.43 12.28
C ALA A 298 7.31 11.68 11.92
N CYS A 299 8.03 11.15 12.91
CA CYS A 299 9.20 10.29 12.67
C CYS A 299 8.83 9.01 11.91
N VAL A 300 7.75 8.32 12.28
CA VAL A 300 7.29 7.11 11.59
C VAL A 300 6.85 7.41 10.15
N ILE A 301 6.12 8.50 9.93
CA ILE A 301 5.73 8.96 8.58
C ILE A 301 6.96 9.24 7.74
N LEU A 302 7.94 9.99 8.28
CA LEU A 302 9.18 10.31 7.57
C LEU A 302 9.98 9.06 7.23
N ALA A 303 10.14 8.14 8.18
CA ALA A 303 10.83 6.87 7.97
C ALA A 303 10.18 6.06 6.84
N ASN A 304 8.85 5.92 6.89
CA ASN A 304 8.09 5.24 5.84
C ASN A 304 8.20 5.93 4.48
N ALA A 305 8.14 7.27 4.44
CA ALA A 305 8.31 8.02 3.20
C ALA A 305 9.70 7.81 2.57
N VAL A 306 10.76 7.80 3.39
CA VAL A 306 12.12 7.50 2.94
C VAL A 306 12.21 6.07 2.40
N ILE A 307 11.62 5.08 3.08
CA ILE A 307 11.58 3.68 2.61
C ILE A 307 10.87 3.59 1.25
N VAL A 308 9.67 4.16 1.13
CA VAL A 308 8.90 4.15 -0.12
C VAL A 308 9.69 4.82 -1.25
N TRP A 309 10.34 5.96 -0.98
CA TRP A 309 11.17 6.66 -1.97
C TRP A 309 12.36 5.82 -2.43
N LEU A 310 13.11 5.22 -1.51
CA LEU A 310 14.26 4.37 -1.85
C LEU A 310 13.85 3.18 -2.74
N PHE A 311 12.78 2.49 -2.37
CA PHE A 311 12.28 1.36 -3.17
C PHE A 311 11.64 1.80 -4.48
N HIS A 312 10.98 2.96 -4.53
CA HIS A 312 10.47 3.54 -5.77
C HIS A 312 11.61 3.76 -6.78
N VAL A 313 12.70 4.41 -6.35
CA VAL A 313 13.88 4.64 -7.20
C VAL A 313 14.49 3.30 -7.64
N SER A 314 14.62 2.34 -6.73
CA SER A 314 15.14 1.01 -7.05
C SER A 314 14.28 0.29 -8.10
N VAL A 315 12.96 0.32 -7.96
CA VAL A 315 12.01 -0.28 -8.91
C VAL A 315 12.06 0.41 -10.25
N ARG A 316 12.10 1.75 -10.27
CA ARG A 316 12.21 2.53 -11.51
C ARG A 316 13.45 2.12 -12.30
N ASN A 317 14.62 2.13 -11.67
CA ASN A 317 15.87 1.73 -12.33
C ASN A 317 15.83 0.28 -12.86
N LYS A 318 15.18 -0.62 -12.12
CA LYS A 318 14.98 -2.01 -12.54
C LYS A 318 14.08 -2.11 -13.77
N LEU A 319 12.99 -1.34 -13.82
CA LEU A 319 12.07 -1.31 -14.96
C LEU A 319 12.73 -0.68 -16.20
N ASP A 320 13.48 0.41 -16.03
CA ASP A 320 14.20 1.08 -17.11
C ASP A 320 15.22 0.11 -17.75
N THR A 321 15.98 -0.61 -16.93
CA THR A 321 16.95 -1.62 -17.39
C THR A 321 16.25 -2.76 -18.15
N GLN A 322 15.05 -3.15 -17.72
CA GLN A 322 14.25 -4.17 -18.41
C GLN A 322 13.71 -3.67 -19.76
N CYS A 323 13.29 -2.40 -19.87
CA CYS A 323 12.88 -1.80 -21.16
C CYS A 323 14.06 -1.84 -22.15
N VAL A 324 15.24 -1.34 -21.73
CA VAL A 324 16.45 -1.30 -22.59
C VAL A 324 16.85 -2.68 -23.07
N ASN A 325 16.94 -3.66 -22.16
CA ASN A 325 17.30 -5.04 -22.52
C ASN A 325 16.25 -5.71 -23.43
N GLY A 326 14.98 -5.35 -23.28
CA GLY A 326 13.89 -5.82 -24.13
C GLY A 326 14.02 -5.30 -25.57
N VAL A 327 14.22 -3.98 -25.73
CA VAL A 327 14.42 -3.34 -27.04
C VAL A 327 15.65 -3.91 -27.74
N GLN A 328 16.77 -4.08 -27.04
CA GLN A 328 17.99 -4.67 -27.63
C GLN A 328 17.78 -6.11 -28.11
N LYS A 329 17.07 -6.95 -27.35
CA LYS A 329 16.75 -8.32 -27.76
C LYS A 329 15.83 -8.37 -28.98
N GLN A 330 14.92 -7.41 -29.11
CA GLN A 330 14.01 -7.34 -30.24
C GLN A 330 14.71 -6.83 -31.50
N ALA A 331 15.53 -5.78 -31.38
CA ALA A 331 16.38 -5.28 -32.46
C ALA A 331 17.34 -6.37 -32.99
N GLY A 332 18.00 -7.12 -32.10
CA GLY A 332 18.87 -8.23 -32.50
C GLY A 332 18.14 -9.40 -33.16
N LYS A 333 16.88 -9.67 -32.80
CA LYS A 333 16.04 -10.68 -33.48
C LYS A 333 15.60 -10.23 -34.87
N GLU A 334 15.29 -8.95 -35.03
CA GLU A 334 14.92 -8.38 -36.33
C GLU A 334 16.13 -8.32 -37.29
N GLU A 335 17.33 -7.99 -36.78
CA GLU A 335 18.58 -8.13 -37.55
C GLU A 335 18.87 -9.58 -37.94
N CYS A 336 18.65 -10.56 -37.05
CA CYS A 336 18.80 -11.98 -37.38
C CYS A 336 17.77 -12.51 -38.39
N HIS A 337 16.55 -11.95 -38.42
CA HIS A 337 15.54 -12.28 -39.43
C HIS A 337 15.73 -11.53 -40.77
N GLY A 338 16.48 -10.42 -40.76
CA GLY A 338 16.94 -9.71 -41.98
C GLY A 338 18.12 -10.38 -42.70
N CYS A 339 18.85 -11.28 -42.03
CA CYS A 339 19.98 -12.02 -42.57
C CYS A 339 19.64 -13.51 -42.82
N ALA A 340 18.57 -13.80 -43.56
CA ALA A 340 18.38 -15.12 -44.16
C ALA A 340 18.98 -15.13 -45.57
N LEU A 341 20.17 -15.72 -45.70
CA LEU A 341 20.83 -16.02 -46.98
C LEU A 341 19.87 -16.78 -47.89
N ASN A 342 19.52 -16.19 -49.03
CA ASN A 342 19.06 -16.93 -50.20
C ASN A 342 19.88 -16.48 -51.42
N ASN A 343 20.76 -17.38 -51.87
CA ASN A 343 21.37 -17.42 -53.20
C ASN A 343 21.97 -16.12 -53.77
N GLY A 344 22.97 -15.55 -53.09
CA GLY A 344 24.07 -14.86 -53.79
C GLY A 344 23.78 -13.56 -54.55
N GLU A 345 22.65 -12.89 -54.33
CA GLU A 345 22.42 -11.54 -54.86
C GLU A 345 22.04 -10.56 -53.73
N TRP A 346 22.85 -9.51 -53.56
CA TRP A 346 22.51 -8.36 -52.72
C TRP A 346 21.42 -7.54 -53.42
N ARG A 347 20.15 -7.73 -53.06
CA ARG A 347 19.07 -6.80 -53.42
C ARG A 347 18.76 -5.89 -52.23
N ASN A 348 18.94 -4.57 -52.44
CA ASN A 348 18.49 -3.54 -51.51
C ASN A 348 16.96 -3.59 -51.37
N LEU A 349 16.48 -4.23 -50.31
CA LEU A 349 15.09 -4.13 -49.87
C LEU A 349 14.99 -2.95 -48.91
N HIS A 350 14.67 -1.76 -49.42
CA HIS A 350 14.07 -0.71 -48.61
C HIS A 350 12.67 -1.16 -48.19
N ARG A 351 12.56 -1.85 -47.06
CA ARG A 351 11.31 -1.88 -46.29
C ARG A 351 11.45 -0.91 -45.14
N THR A 352 10.67 0.15 -45.19
CA THR A 352 10.28 0.92 -44.01
C THR A 352 9.56 -0.05 -43.06
N CYS A 353 10.20 -0.44 -41.97
CA CYS A 353 9.56 -1.16 -40.88
C CYS A 353 8.74 -0.16 -40.07
N ASP A 354 7.41 -0.29 -40.12
CA ASP A 354 6.52 0.38 -39.17
C ASP A 354 6.77 -0.21 -37.78
N VAL A 355 7.48 0.54 -36.94
CA VAL A 355 7.68 0.23 -35.52
C VAL A 355 6.33 0.39 -34.81
N PRO A 356 5.83 -0.60 -34.06
CA PRO A 356 4.68 -0.40 -33.18
C PRO A 356 5.03 0.67 -32.14
N ASP A 357 4.22 1.73 -32.07
CA ASP A 357 4.43 2.89 -31.19
C ASP A 357 4.31 2.44 -29.72
N PHE A 358 5.44 2.04 -29.11
CA PHE A 358 5.53 1.64 -27.70
C PHE A 358 5.51 2.89 -26.81
N GLN A 359 4.37 3.57 -26.74
CA GLN A 359 4.19 4.70 -25.85
C GLN A 359 4.01 4.21 -24.41
N SER A 360 5.12 4.07 -23.69
CA SER A 360 5.11 4.05 -22.22
C SER A 360 5.79 5.33 -21.71
N GLU A 361 5.30 5.91 -20.62
CA GLU A 361 5.95 7.04 -19.91
C GLU A 361 7.41 6.76 -19.52
N ILE A 362 7.85 5.50 -19.61
CA ILE A 362 9.17 5.02 -19.22
C ILE A 362 10.13 4.96 -20.42
N CYS A 363 9.63 4.84 -21.65
CA CYS A 363 10.45 4.73 -22.86
C CYS A 363 10.12 5.92 -23.80
N PRO A 364 10.74 7.12 -23.61
CA PRO A 364 10.64 8.19 -24.59
C PRO A 364 11.28 7.74 -25.91
N LYS A 365 10.77 8.26 -27.05
CA LYS A 365 11.20 7.93 -28.41
C LYS A 365 12.72 7.80 -28.52
N VAL A 366 13.21 6.57 -28.66
CA VAL A 366 14.55 6.34 -29.20
C VAL A 366 14.46 6.67 -30.68
N ILE A 367 14.84 7.90 -31.04
CA ILE A 367 15.10 8.23 -32.44
C ILE A 367 16.34 7.44 -32.82
N VAL A 368 16.16 6.30 -33.45
CA VAL A 368 17.23 5.65 -34.19
C VAL A 368 17.52 6.56 -35.38
N SER A 369 18.50 7.45 -35.24
CA SER A 369 19.06 8.18 -36.38
C SER A 369 19.75 7.15 -37.26
N GLY A 370 19.02 6.68 -38.28
CA GLY A 370 19.60 5.93 -39.37
C GLY A 370 20.49 6.86 -40.17
N ASP A 371 21.76 6.94 -39.79
CA ASP A 371 22.84 7.31 -40.69
C ASP A 371 24.11 6.62 -40.21
N GLY A 372 24.41 5.50 -40.86
CA GLY A 372 25.70 4.86 -40.73
C GLY A 372 26.75 5.73 -41.41
N ASN A 373 27.63 6.35 -40.61
CA ASN A 373 29.07 6.28 -40.85
C ASN A 373 29.90 7.00 -39.78
N SER A 374 30.99 6.32 -39.43
CA SER A 374 32.20 6.83 -38.79
C SER A 374 32.19 7.08 -37.28
N ILE A 375 32.80 6.12 -36.60
CA ILE A 375 33.54 6.31 -35.35
C ILE A 375 34.63 7.36 -35.62
N ARG A 376 34.58 8.50 -34.92
CA ARG A 376 35.75 9.36 -34.68
C ARG A 376 35.77 9.82 -33.23
N HIS A 377 36.74 9.30 -32.47
CA HIS A 377 37.25 9.97 -31.29
C HIS A 377 37.98 11.25 -31.70
N ARG A 378 37.68 12.37 -31.03
CA ARG A 378 38.65 13.47 -30.86
C ARG A 378 38.38 14.20 -29.53
N ASN A 379 39.34 14.06 -28.62
CA ASN A 379 39.59 15.01 -27.55
C ASN A 379 39.94 16.39 -28.13
N GLY A 380 39.56 17.45 -27.45
CA GLY A 380 40.06 18.81 -27.72
C GLY A 380 39.20 19.88 -27.07
N ALA A 381 39.62 20.37 -25.92
CA ALA A 381 39.18 21.65 -25.36
C ALA A 381 39.88 22.79 -26.11
N VAL A 382 39.15 23.82 -26.55
CA VAL A 382 39.62 25.20 -26.76
C VAL A 382 38.46 26.17 -26.47
N VAL A 383 38.87 27.28 -25.86
CA VAL A 383 38.18 28.44 -25.27
C VAL A 383 37.90 29.55 -26.33
N GLU A 384 37.19 30.62 -25.93
CA GLU A 384 36.94 31.94 -26.60
C GLU A 384 35.82 32.02 -27.67
N GLU A 385 35.08 33.12 -27.87
CA GLU A 385 34.63 34.28 -27.09
C GLU A 385 33.65 35.07 -27.99
N SER A 386 32.69 35.76 -27.37
CA SER A 386 32.11 37.05 -27.81
C SER A 386 31.07 37.15 -28.96
N ASN A 387 30.03 37.90 -28.58
CA ASN A 387 29.29 38.95 -29.32
C ASN A 387 28.18 38.60 -30.32
N GLY A 388 27.01 39.19 -30.06
CA GLY A 388 26.01 39.49 -31.10
C GLY A 388 24.58 39.67 -30.62
N ILE A 389 24.31 40.77 -29.91
CA ILE A 389 22.95 41.32 -29.74
C ILE A 389 22.45 41.81 -31.12
N HIS A 390 21.21 41.48 -31.49
CA HIS A 390 20.36 42.40 -32.25
C HIS A 390 18.86 42.10 -32.02
N ILE A 391 18.25 43.04 -31.30
CA ILE A 391 16.83 43.47 -31.22
C ILE A 391 15.82 42.49 -30.62
#